data_AF-A0A3R5SMU2-F1
#
_entry.id   AF-A0A3R5SMU2-F1
#
_cell.length_a   1.000
_cell.length_b   1.000
_cell.length_c   1.000
_cell.angle_alpha   90.00
_cell.angle_beta   90.00
_cell.angle_gamma   90.00
#
_symmetry.space_group_name_H-M   'P 1'
#
loop_
_entity.id
_entity.type
_entity.pdbx_description
1 polymer ?
#
loop_
_entity_poly.entity_id
_entity_poly.type
_entity_poly.pdbx_seq_one_letter_code
_entity_poly.pdbx_strand_id
1 'polypeptide(L)'
;LFYMMILAKEKKIKIQASQKKIGFLKKLKEIRKLLTSKPSYQTSVSSISRKLTIVLEEFEPRVFERLVRYIHCGMVSVDVFSVVGLLNAAEKFELECLKNACWEFAVSCIRPDLVHDLIASANEYSNCKLTNDLFKEIQEISLNHPELLFCTPRSRSNSFRDGNDCRPKSITTNGLLMRSV
;
A
#
# COMPACT_ATOMS: atom_id res chain seq x y z
N LEU A 1 32.42 -21.12 52.87
CA LEU A 1 33.03 -21.16 51.51
C LEU A 1 31.97 -21.12 50.40
N PHE A 2 30.99 -22.03 50.39
CA PHE A 2 29.96 -22.11 49.33
C PHE A 2 29.08 -20.85 49.19
N TYR A 3 28.65 -20.26 50.32
CA TYR A 3 27.84 -19.01 50.35
C TYR A 3 28.56 -17.80 49.75
N MET A 4 29.88 -17.68 49.95
CA MET A 4 30.70 -16.61 49.36
C MET A 4 30.84 -16.76 47.84
N MET A 5 30.80 -17.99 47.31
CA MET A 5 30.82 -18.24 45.86
C MET A 5 29.50 -17.86 45.17
N ILE A 6 28.36 -18.04 45.85
CA ILE A 6 27.03 -17.64 45.35
C ILE A 6 26.94 -16.12 45.25
N LEU A 7 27.29 -15.39 46.32
CA LEU A 7 27.31 -13.93 46.33
C LEU A 7 28.32 -13.35 45.31
N ALA A 8 29.46 -14.01 45.11
CA ALA A 8 30.43 -13.61 44.09
C ALA A 8 29.91 -13.83 42.65
N LYS A 9 29.12 -14.89 42.41
CA LYS A 9 28.46 -15.14 41.11
C LYS A 9 27.37 -14.10 40.84
N GLU A 10 26.53 -13.77 41.80
CA GLU A 10 25.49 -12.74 41.64
C GLU A 10 26.09 -11.35 41.37
N LYS A 11 27.16 -10.98 42.08
CA LYS A 11 27.90 -9.73 41.81
C LYS A 11 28.49 -9.71 40.39
N LYS A 12 29.10 -10.81 39.93
CA LYS A 12 29.63 -10.92 38.56
C LYS A 12 28.53 -10.80 37.49
N ILE A 13 27.36 -11.41 37.69
CA ILE A 13 26.22 -11.32 36.76
C ILE A 13 25.71 -9.88 36.66
N LYS A 14 25.57 -9.17 37.79
CA LYS A 14 25.13 -7.76 37.81
C LYS A 14 26.15 -6.82 37.14
N ILE A 15 27.45 -7.03 37.37
CA ILE A 15 28.52 -6.24 36.74
C ILE A 15 28.54 -6.46 35.22
N GLN A 16 28.40 -7.71 34.76
CA GLN A 16 28.31 -8.01 33.32
C GLN A 16 27.05 -7.42 32.68
N ALA A 17 25.90 -7.44 33.36
CA ALA A 17 24.67 -6.83 32.86
C ALA A 17 24.80 -5.31 32.72
N SER A 18 25.46 -4.65 33.68
CA SER A 18 25.73 -3.20 33.63
C SER A 18 26.69 -2.81 32.50
N GLN A 19 27.77 -3.60 32.30
CA GLN A 19 28.71 -3.39 31.20
C GLN A 19 28.07 -3.60 29.82
N LYS A 20 27.21 -4.62 29.67
CA LYS A 20 26.45 -4.86 28.43
C LYS A 20 25.49 -3.70 28.12
N LYS A 21 24.81 -3.15 29.15
CA LYS A 21 23.92 -1.98 29.01
C LYS A 21 24.67 -0.72 28.56
N ILE A 22 25.86 -0.48 29.12
CA ILE A 22 26.72 0.65 28.73
C ILE A 22 27.25 0.48 27.30
N GLY A 23 27.65 -0.73 26.89
CA GLY A 23 28.07 -1.02 25.51
C GLY A 23 26.95 -0.80 24.49
N PHE A 24 25.72 -1.20 24.82
CA PHE A 24 24.54 -0.99 23.99
C PHE A 24 24.20 0.50 23.82
N LEU A 25 24.24 1.27 24.92
CA LEU A 25 24.00 2.72 24.87
C LEU A 25 25.07 3.49 24.06
N LYS A 26 26.34 3.02 24.08
CA LYS A 26 27.40 3.58 23.22
C LYS A 26 27.12 3.31 21.74
N LYS A 27 26.74 2.07 21.39
CA LYS A 27 26.33 1.73 20.00
C LYS A 27 25.12 2.55 19.53
N LEU A 28 24.12 2.77 20.39
CA LEU A 28 22.97 3.61 20.05
C LEU A 28 23.34 5.09 19.81
N LYS A 29 24.30 5.63 20.57
CA LYS A 29 24.82 6.99 20.31
C LYS A 29 25.59 7.07 18.99
N GLU A 30 26.36 6.04 18.65
CA GLU A 30 27.06 5.91 17.37
C GLU A 30 26.07 5.90 16.19
N ILE A 31 25.04 5.05 16.26
CA ILE A 31 23.99 4.95 15.24
C ILE A 31 23.21 6.26 15.14
N ARG A 32 22.86 6.89 16.28
CA ARG A 32 22.22 8.22 16.26
C ARG A 32 23.11 9.25 15.57
N LYS A 33 24.42 9.23 15.81
CA LYS A 33 25.38 10.11 15.14
C LYS A 33 25.38 9.87 13.62
N LEU A 34 25.36 8.61 13.18
CA LEU A 34 25.27 8.22 11.75
C LEU A 34 23.93 8.63 11.11
N LEU A 35 22.82 8.52 11.84
CA LEU A 35 21.50 8.97 11.38
C LEU A 35 21.39 10.51 11.35
N THR A 36 22.11 11.23 12.21
CA THR A 36 22.14 12.70 12.23
C THR A 36 23.19 13.32 11.31
N SER A 37 24.19 12.56 10.87
CA SER A 37 25.06 12.98 9.78
C SER A 37 24.27 12.84 8.48
N LYS A 38 23.73 13.97 8.01
CA LYS A 38 23.04 14.11 6.73
C LYS A 38 23.74 13.28 5.63
N PRO A 39 23.03 12.48 4.84
CA PRO A 39 23.59 12.02 3.57
C PRO A 39 23.88 13.27 2.75
N SER A 40 25.15 13.45 2.38
CA SER A 40 25.55 14.43 1.37
C SER A 40 25.07 13.95 0.01
N TYR A 41 23.78 14.15 -0.28
CA TYR A 41 23.41 14.52 -1.63
C TYR A 41 23.73 15.99 -1.79
N GLN A 42 24.68 16.31 -2.67
CA GLN A 42 25.06 17.68 -2.98
C GLN A 42 23.82 18.46 -3.40
N THR A 43 23.44 19.45 -2.61
CA THR A 43 22.62 20.56 -3.09
C THR A 43 23.20 21.81 -2.45
N SER A 44 23.82 22.60 -3.31
CA SER A 44 24.40 23.91 -3.02
C SER A 44 23.39 24.79 -2.32
N VAL A 45 23.73 25.21 -1.10
CA VAL A 45 22.94 26.19 -0.35
C VAL A 45 23.31 27.57 -0.89
N SER A 46 22.51 28.07 -1.82
CA SER A 46 22.34 29.50 -2.04
C SER A 46 20.91 29.86 -1.64
N SER A 47 20.76 30.97 -0.94
CA SER A 47 19.57 31.43 -0.23
C SER A 47 18.30 31.55 -1.11
N ILE A 48 17.48 30.50 -1.21
CA ILE A 48 16.15 30.46 -1.86
C ILE A 48 15.32 29.34 -1.18
N SER A 49 13.98 29.47 -1.12
CA SER A 49 13.00 28.46 -0.67
C SER A 49 13.55 27.02 -0.68
N ARG A 50 13.57 26.33 0.47
CA ARG A 50 14.07 24.95 0.59
C ARG A 50 13.12 23.99 -0.13
N LYS A 51 13.20 23.96 -1.45
CA LYS A 51 12.42 23.08 -2.31
C LYS A 51 12.99 21.66 -2.18
N LEU A 52 12.27 20.81 -1.46
CA LEU A 52 12.50 19.37 -1.45
C LEU A 52 11.69 18.76 -2.60
N THR A 53 12.37 18.16 -3.57
CA THR A 53 11.73 17.41 -4.66
C THR A 53 11.79 15.92 -4.33
N ILE A 54 10.63 15.26 -4.31
CA ILE A 54 10.51 13.80 -4.13
C ILE A 54 10.05 13.25 -5.49
N VAL A 55 10.81 12.33 -6.06
CA VAL A 55 10.48 11.67 -7.34
C VAL A 55 9.81 10.34 -7.03
N LEU A 56 8.63 10.12 -7.63
CA LEU A 56 7.85 8.90 -7.51
C LEU A 56 7.59 8.37 -8.93
N GLU A 57 8.24 7.26 -9.29
CA GLU A 57 8.10 6.63 -10.61
C GLU A 57 7.23 5.37 -10.58
N GLU A 58 6.84 4.93 -9.38
CA GLU A 58 6.12 3.66 -9.17
C GLU A 58 4.63 3.73 -9.55
N PHE A 59 4.08 4.94 -9.76
CA PHE A 59 2.65 5.15 -9.99
C PHE A 59 2.39 6.10 -11.16
N GLU A 60 1.31 5.85 -11.90
CA GLU A 60 0.81 6.81 -12.88
C GLU A 60 0.46 8.14 -12.18
N PRO A 61 0.76 9.30 -12.79
CA PRO A 61 0.42 10.61 -12.22
C PRO A 61 -1.05 10.74 -11.78
N ARG A 62 -1.97 10.14 -12.53
CA ARG A 62 -3.41 10.18 -12.25
C ARG A 62 -3.80 9.38 -10.99
N VAL A 63 -3.08 8.29 -10.70
CA VAL A 63 -3.27 7.50 -9.48
C VAL A 63 -2.77 8.28 -8.27
N PHE A 64 -1.60 8.90 -8.40
CA PHE A 64 -1.03 9.71 -7.33
C PHE A 64 -1.88 10.95 -7.01
N GLU A 65 -2.41 11.65 -8.03
CA GLU A 65 -3.33 12.77 -7.81
C GLU A 65 -4.58 12.35 -7.00
N ARG A 66 -5.15 11.19 -7.34
CA ARG A 66 -6.31 10.62 -6.64
C ARG A 66 -5.97 10.23 -5.20
N LEU A 67 -4.79 9.65 -4.96
CA LEU A 67 -4.29 9.34 -3.63
C LEU A 67 -4.15 10.61 -2.77
N VAL A 68 -3.51 11.65 -3.30
CA VAL A 68 -3.34 12.93 -2.61
C VAL A 68 -4.70 13.57 -2.32
N ARG A 69 -5.66 13.49 -3.25
CA ARG A 69 -7.04 13.94 -3.02
C ARG A 69 -7.71 13.18 -1.88
N TYR A 70 -7.55 11.86 -1.81
CA TYR A 70 -8.05 11.07 -0.69
C TYR A 70 -7.43 11.51 0.64
N ILE A 71 -6.12 11.73 0.69
CA ILE A 71 -5.41 12.19 1.91
C ILE A 71 -5.96 13.54 2.40
N HIS A 72 -6.22 14.47 1.48
CA HIS A 72 -6.67 15.82 1.85
C HIS A 72 -8.17 15.94 2.11
N CYS A 73 -9.00 15.23 1.34
CA CYS A 73 -10.46 15.38 1.37
C CYS A 73 -11.16 14.22 2.05
N GLY A 74 -10.44 13.14 2.36
CA GLY A 74 -10.99 11.91 2.91
C GLY A 74 -11.87 11.13 1.93
N MET A 75 -11.87 11.48 0.64
CA MET A 75 -12.67 10.78 -0.36
C MET A 75 -12.05 10.78 -1.75
N VAL A 76 -12.33 9.73 -2.53
CA VAL A 76 -11.86 9.60 -3.91
C VAL A 76 -12.79 8.74 -4.75
N SER A 77 -12.98 9.11 -6.01
CA SER A 77 -13.70 8.29 -6.99
C SER A 77 -12.77 7.24 -7.59
N VAL A 78 -13.21 5.99 -7.55
CA VAL A 78 -12.50 4.82 -8.08
C VAL A 78 -13.26 4.23 -9.25
N ASP A 79 -12.52 4.01 -10.33
CA ASP A 79 -12.95 3.34 -11.56
C ASP A 79 -12.14 2.05 -11.80
N VAL A 80 -12.63 1.17 -12.67
CA VAL A 80 -12.03 -0.16 -12.94
C VAL A 80 -10.57 -0.08 -13.42
N PHE A 81 -10.17 1.00 -14.08
CA PHE A 81 -8.80 1.19 -14.56
C PHE A 81 -7.89 1.76 -13.45
N SER A 82 -8.46 2.59 -12.56
CA SER A 82 -7.71 3.21 -11.46
C SER A 82 -7.57 2.34 -10.20
N VAL A 83 -8.45 1.33 -10.00
CA VAL A 83 -8.55 0.62 -8.72
C VAL A 83 -7.26 -0.10 -8.35
N VAL A 84 -6.60 -0.77 -9.31
CA VAL A 84 -5.40 -1.55 -9.00
C VAL A 84 -4.23 -0.64 -8.65
N GLY A 85 -4.09 0.49 -9.33
CA GLY A 85 -3.09 1.50 -8.98
C GLY A 85 -3.34 2.10 -7.60
N LEU A 86 -4.60 2.45 -7.29
CA LEU A 86 -4.97 2.97 -5.97
C LEU A 86 -4.83 1.93 -4.86
N LEU A 87 -5.10 0.66 -5.13
CA LEU A 87 -4.91 -0.45 -4.19
C LEU A 87 -3.43 -0.57 -3.80
N ASN A 88 -2.54 -0.59 -4.79
CA ASN A 88 -1.09 -0.69 -4.55
C ASN A 88 -0.52 0.58 -3.90
N ALA A 89 -1.01 1.75 -4.28
CA ALA A 89 -0.64 3.00 -3.63
C ALA A 89 -1.11 3.02 -2.17
N ALA A 90 -2.35 2.60 -1.89
CA ALA A 90 -2.87 2.54 -0.52
C ALA A 90 -2.07 1.59 0.37
N GLU A 91 -1.58 0.47 -0.16
CA GLU A 91 -0.66 -0.40 0.57
C GLU A 91 0.70 0.25 0.81
N LYS A 92 1.28 0.89 -0.21
CA LYS A 92 2.60 1.55 -0.09
C LYS A 92 2.61 2.70 0.91
N PHE A 93 1.51 3.45 0.99
CA PHE A 93 1.34 4.59 1.89
C PHE A 93 0.58 4.24 3.18
N GLU A 94 0.34 2.94 3.43
CA GLU A 94 -0.29 2.43 4.67
C GLU A 94 -1.69 3.02 4.95
N LEU A 95 -2.49 3.25 3.90
CA LEU A 95 -3.86 3.74 3.98
C LEU A 95 -4.86 2.57 4.02
N GLU A 96 -4.98 1.90 5.17
CA GLU A 96 -5.75 0.65 5.31
C GLU A 96 -7.22 0.77 4.88
N CYS A 97 -7.90 1.86 5.24
CA CYS A 97 -9.32 2.07 4.88
C CYS A 97 -9.51 2.16 3.37
N LEU A 98 -8.60 2.86 2.68
CA LEU A 98 -8.62 2.98 1.22
C LEU A 98 -8.27 1.63 0.58
N LYS A 99 -7.25 0.94 1.11
CA LYS A 99 -6.83 -0.37 0.62
C LYS A 99 -7.97 -1.37 0.64
N ASN A 100 -8.65 -1.51 1.77
CA ASN A 100 -9.74 -2.48 1.92
C ASN A 100 -10.90 -2.16 0.99
N ALA A 101 -11.30 -0.89 0.89
CA ALA A 101 -12.36 -0.47 -0.01
C ALA A 101 -11.99 -0.65 -1.51
N CYS A 102 -10.73 -0.40 -1.89
CA CYS A 102 -10.22 -0.70 -3.22
C CYS A 102 -10.21 -2.21 -3.50
N TRP A 103 -9.84 -3.02 -2.53
CA TRP A 103 -9.86 -4.48 -2.64
C TRP A 103 -11.28 -5.00 -2.87
N GLU A 104 -12.24 -4.60 -2.03
CA GLU A 104 -13.65 -4.94 -2.20
C GLU A 104 -14.19 -4.49 -3.55
N PHE A 105 -13.82 -3.29 -4.01
CA PHE A 105 -14.22 -2.81 -5.32
C PHE A 105 -13.61 -3.66 -6.45
N ALA A 106 -12.33 -4.01 -6.37
CA ALA A 106 -11.64 -4.85 -7.36
C ALA A 106 -12.30 -6.23 -7.45
N VAL A 107 -12.59 -6.87 -6.32
CA VAL A 107 -13.32 -8.14 -6.28
C VAL A 107 -14.72 -8.00 -6.89
N SER A 108 -15.43 -6.89 -6.61
CA SER A 108 -16.74 -6.63 -7.22
C SER A 108 -16.69 -6.41 -8.74
N CYS A 109 -15.51 -6.13 -9.30
CA CYS A 109 -15.30 -5.99 -10.74
C CYS A 109 -15.03 -7.33 -11.44
N ILE A 110 -14.90 -8.44 -10.71
CA ILE A 110 -14.73 -9.80 -11.26
C ILE A 110 -16.09 -10.28 -11.79
N ARG A 111 -16.44 -9.73 -12.96
CA ARG A 111 -17.71 -9.94 -13.67
C ARG A 111 -17.42 -10.08 -15.16
N PRO A 112 -18.29 -10.74 -15.95
CA PRO A 112 -17.96 -11.05 -17.33
C PRO A 112 -17.70 -9.80 -18.19
N ASP A 113 -18.38 -8.69 -17.89
CA ASP A 113 -18.25 -7.44 -18.64
C ASP A 113 -17.03 -6.57 -18.22
N LEU A 114 -16.40 -6.84 -17.08
CA LEU A 114 -15.35 -5.98 -16.49
C LEU A 114 -14.04 -6.69 -16.16
N VAL A 115 -14.04 -8.02 -16.06
CA VAL A 115 -12.86 -8.80 -15.64
C VAL A 115 -11.68 -8.58 -16.59
N HIS A 116 -11.94 -8.43 -17.89
CA HIS A 116 -10.90 -8.12 -18.87
C HIS A 116 -10.25 -6.74 -18.63
N ASP A 117 -11.08 -5.72 -18.38
CA ASP A 117 -10.59 -4.36 -18.07
C ASP A 117 -9.81 -4.33 -16.74
N LEU A 118 -10.28 -5.09 -15.75
CA LEU A 118 -9.60 -5.26 -14.46
C LEU A 118 -8.22 -5.93 -14.65
N ILE A 119 -8.15 -7.04 -15.39
CA ILE A 119 -6.89 -7.73 -15.70
C ILE A 119 -5.93 -6.81 -16.45
N ALA A 120 -6.43 -6.06 -17.44
CA ALA A 120 -5.63 -5.11 -18.19
C ALA A 120 -4.99 -4.05 -17.28
N SER A 121 -5.77 -3.48 -16.34
CA SER A 121 -5.24 -2.54 -15.35
C SER A 121 -4.26 -3.17 -14.36
N ALA A 122 -4.46 -4.45 -14.02
CA ALA A 122 -3.61 -5.18 -13.09
C ALA A 122 -2.22 -5.49 -13.66
N ASN A 123 -2.12 -5.68 -14.98
CA ASN A 123 -0.85 -5.98 -15.63
C ASN A 123 0.23 -4.90 -15.43
N GLU A 124 -0.18 -3.63 -15.34
CA GLU A 124 0.72 -2.49 -15.07
C GLU A 124 1.38 -2.58 -13.68
N TYR A 125 0.78 -3.34 -12.76
CA TYR A 125 1.24 -3.52 -11.37
C TYR A 125 1.63 -4.96 -11.06
N SER A 126 1.99 -5.76 -12.07
CA SER A 126 2.33 -7.19 -11.93
C SER A 126 3.48 -7.48 -10.95
N ASN A 127 4.38 -6.51 -10.74
CA ASN A 127 5.49 -6.62 -9.79
C ASN A 127 5.06 -6.45 -8.31
N CYS A 128 3.83 -6.03 -8.04
CA CYS A 128 3.33 -5.80 -6.69
C CYS A 128 2.72 -7.07 -6.09
N LYS A 129 2.98 -7.32 -4.80
CA LYS A 129 2.46 -8.51 -4.09
C LYS A 129 0.93 -8.57 -4.09
N LEU A 130 0.27 -7.45 -3.78
CA LEU A 130 -1.20 -7.39 -3.75
C LEU A 130 -1.84 -7.67 -5.09
N THR A 131 -1.24 -7.23 -6.20
CA THR A 131 -1.72 -7.55 -7.54
C THR A 131 -1.69 -9.05 -7.80
N ASN A 132 -0.65 -9.75 -7.33
CA ASN A 132 -0.56 -11.20 -7.47
C ASN A 132 -1.63 -11.93 -6.65
N ASP A 133 -1.97 -11.41 -5.47
CA ASP A 133 -3.07 -11.95 -4.68
C ASP A 133 -4.42 -11.68 -5.36
N LEU A 134 -4.61 -10.51 -5.97
CA LEU A 134 -5.79 -10.23 -6.79
C LEU A 134 -5.89 -11.17 -8.00
N PHE A 135 -4.78 -11.51 -8.66
CA PHE A 135 -4.79 -12.48 -9.76
C PHE A 135 -5.21 -13.89 -9.31
N LYS A 136 -4.77 -14.33 -8.12
CA LYS A 136 -5.23 -15.61 -7.55
C LYS A 136 -6.72 -15.59 -7.28
N GLU A 137 -7.24 -14.49 -6.71
CA GLU A 137 -8.67 -14.31 -6.45
C GLU A 137 -9.49 -14.36 -7.75
N ILE A 138 -9.03 -13.65 -8.80
CA ILE A 138 -9.64 -13.69 -10.13
C ILE A 138 -9.67 -15.12 -10.67
N GLN A 139 -8.56 -15.86 -10.54
CA GLN A 139 -8.46 -17.23 -11.01
C GLN A 139 -9.39 -18.18 -10.23
N GLU A 140 -9.46 -18.05 -8.91
CA GLU A 140 -10.33 -18.85 -8.05
C GLU A 140 -11.81 -18.61 -8.38
N ILE A 141 -12.23 -17.36 -8.49
CA ILE A 141 -13.61 -17.01 -8.84
C ILE A 141 -13.93 -17.49 -10.27
N SER A 142 -12.99 -17.33 -11.19
CA SER A 142 -13.14 -17.79 -12.57
C SER A 142 -13.25 -19.31 -12.71
N LEU A 143 -12.63 -20.09 -11.82
CA LEU A 143 -12.79 -21.55 -11.79
C LEU A 143 -14.19 -21.97 -11.31
N ASN A 144 -14.76 -21.22 -10.37
CA ASN A 144 -16.11 -21.46 -9.85
C ASN A 144 -17.21 -20.95 -10.81
N HIS A 145 -16.88 -19.99 -11.67
CA HIS A 145 -17.76 -19.33 -12.63
C HIS A 145 -17.12 -19.28 -14.03
N PRO A 146 -17.05 -20.40 -14.76
CA PRO A 146 -16.37 -20.47 -16.05
C PRO A 146 -16.94 -19.52 -17.11
N GLU A 147 -18.21 -19.10 -16.99
CA GLU A 147 -18.86 -18.08 -17.82
C GLU A 147 -18.10 -16.73 -17.87
N LEU A 148 -17.29 -16.43 -16.84
CA LEU A 148 -16.48 -15.21 -16.79
C LEU A 148 -15.35 -15.20 -17.84
N LEU A 149 -14.89 -16.35 -18.33
CA LEU A 149 -13.81 -16.48 -19.31
C LEU A 149 -14.29 -16.46 -20.77
N PHE A 150 -15.58 -16.68 -21.01
CA PHE A 150 -16.14 -16.82 -22.35
C PHE A 150 -16.81 -15.54 -22.89
N CYS A 151 -16.88 -14.48 -22.09
CA CYS A 151 -17.39 -13.19 -22.55
C CYS A 151 -16.36 -12.47 -23.43
N THR A 152 -16.57 -12.55 -24.73
CA THR A 152 -15.92 -11.69 -25.73
C THR A 152 -16.13 -10.21 -25.38
N PRO A 153 -15.16 -9.31 -25.67
CA PRO A 153 -15.29 -7.91 -25.33
C PRO A 153 -16.57 -7.33 -25.95
N ARG A 154 -17.54 -7.02 -25.10
CA ARG A 154 -18.83 -6.49 -25.51
C ARG A 154 -18.58 -5.11 -26.11
N SER A 155 -18.73 -5.01 -27.43
CA SER A 155 -18.78 -3.73 -28.13
C SER A 155 -19.80 -2.85 -27.41
N ARG A 156 -19.35 -1.74 -26.81
CA ARG A 156 -20.16 -0.79 -26.03
C ARG A 156 -21.49 -0.51 -26.76
N SER A 157 -22.53 -1.22 -26.37
CA SER A 157 -23.90 -1.02 -26.80
C SER A 157 -24.72 -0.88 -25.53
N ASN A 158 -25.22 0.34 -25.33
CA ASN A 158 -25.99 0.77 -24.17
C ASN A 158 -27.34 0.04 -24.10
N SER A 159 -27.39 -1.23 -23.70
CA SER A 159 -28.66 -1.89 -23.35
C SER A 159 -28.46 -3.26 -22.70
N PHE A 160 -27.96 -3.30 -21.46
CA PHE A 160 -28.33 -4.38 -20.55
C PHE A 160 -28.29 -3.85 -19.11
N ARG A 161 -29.47 -3.44 -18.62
CA ARG A 161 -29.68 -2.99 -17.25
C ARG A 161 -29.96 -4.22 -16.40
N ASP A 162 -28.93 -4.81 -15.83
CA ASP A 162 -29.09 -5.65 -14.64
C ASP A 162 -28.32 -5.05 -13.46
N GLY A 163 -29.09 -4.34 -12.62
CA GLY A 163 -29.03 -4.33 -11.15
C GLY A 163 -27.79 -3.84 -10.39
N ASN A 164 -26.57 -4.02 -10.87
CA ASN A 164 -25.35 -3.76 -10.09
C ASN A 164 -24.41 -2.83 -10.85
N ASP A 165 -24.63 -1.53 -10.63
CA ASP A 165 -23.91 -0.40 -11.23
C ASP A 165 -22.45 -0.35 -10.74
N CYS A 166 -21.50 -0.68 -11.62
CA CYS A 166 -20.07 -0.35 -11.47
C CYS A 166 -19.79 1.02 -12.09
N ARG A 167 -20.59 2.03 -11.73
CA ARG A 167 -20.20 3.42 -11.93
C ARG A 167 -19.03 3.75 -11.01
N PRO A 168 -18.25 4.82 -11.31
CA PRO A 168 -17.20 5.30 -10.41
C PRO A 168 -17.75 5.38 -8.99
N LYS A 169 -17.17 4.62 -8.05
CA LYS A 169 -17.61 4.62 -6.66
C LYS A 169 -16.73 5.57 -5.87
N SER A 170 -17.34 6.38 -5.02
CA SER A 170 -16.60 7.26 -4.12
C SER A 170 -16.29 6.50 -2.83
N ILE A 171 -15.01 6.30 -2.53
CA ILE A 171 -14.54 5.72 -1.26
C ILE A 171 -14.32 6.87 -0.28
N THR A 172 -14.80 6.72 0.95
CA THR A 172 -14.61 7.70 2.04
C THR A 172 -13.63 7.17 3.10
N THR A 173 -13.19 8.02 4.03
CA THR A 173 -12.32 7.66 5.17
C THR A 173 -12.87 6.56 6.06
N ASN A 174 -14.19 6.36 6.07
CA ASN A 174 -14.84 5.29 6.82
C ASN A 174 -14.91 3.96 6.03
N GLY A 175 -14.24 3.86 4.87
CA GLY A 175 -14.29 2.67 4.00
C GLY A 175 -15.61 2.48 3.25
N LEU A 176 -16.61 3.35 3.45
CA LEU A 176 -17.89 3.27 2.75
C LEU A 176 -17.74 3.63 1.27
N LEU A 177 -18.08 2.65 0.41
CA LEU A 177 -18.27 2.81 -1.03
C LEU A 177 -19.63 3.45 -1.30
N MET A 178 -19.64 4.75 -1.59
CA MET A 178 -20.83 5.48 -2.04
C MET A 178 -20.95 5.39 -3.56
N ARG A 179 -22.16 5.17 -4.07
CA ARG A 179 -22.45 5.35 -5.51
C ARG A 179 -22.30 6.84 -5.85
N SER A 180 -21.49 7.17 -6.85
CA SER A 180 -21.46 8.55 -7.35
C SER A 180 -22.82 8.86 -8.01
N VAL A 181 -23.41 9.99 -7.63
CA VAL A 181 -24.73 10.48 -8.09
C VAL A 181 -24.69 10.82 -9.57
#